data_AF-A0A7L2SR54-F1
#
_entry.id   AF-A0A7L2SR54-F1
#
_cell.length_a   1.000
_cell.length_b   1.000
_cell.length_c   1.000
_cell.angle_alpha   90.00
_cell.angle_beta   90.00
_cell.angle_gamma   90.00
#
_symmetry.space_group_name_H-M   'P 1'
#
loop_
_entity.id
_entity.type
_entity.pdbx_description
1 polymer ?
#
loop_
_entity_poly.entity_id
_entity_poly.type
_entity_poly.pdbx_seq_one_letter_code
_entity_poly.pdbx_strand_id
1 'polypeptide(L)'
;AFFWLLSLLAASLLWFAWARLGGREDAAPLLPGAAAAAVLLQELCRFACFQLLKKADKGLATLSGDGRSPISLRQMAYVSGLSFGIVSGVFSIVNVLADSAGPGTVGIHGDSPYYFITSAFLTMALVLLHTFWGVIFFDACERRRAGGLGLVVGGHLLASGLTFLNPRYEASLGPIFILTLGTGLWAFGTAGGSFRNVLKCLSCK
;
A
#
# COMPACT_ATOMS: atom_id res chain seq x y z
N ALA A 1 9.12 -5.53 0.94
CA ALA A 1 10.30 -4.67 0.68
C ALA A 1 10.89 -4.89 -0.72
N PHE A 2 11.67 -5.95 -0.97
CA PHE A 2 12.39 -6.11 -2.26
C PHE A 2 11.51 -5.99 -3.52
N PHE A 3 10.40 -6.75 -3.60
CA PHE A 3 9.47 -6.66 -4.75
C PHE A 3 8.87 -5.28 -4.95
N TRP A 4 8.64 -4.53 -3.88
CA TRP A 4 8.14 -3.16 -3.97
C TRP A 4 9.22 -2.21 -4.52
N LEU A 5 10.47 -2.36 -4.08
CA LEU A 5 11.59 -1.59 -4.63
C LEU A 5 11.81 -1.89 -6.11
N LEU A 6 11.67 -3.16 -6.51
CA LEU A 6 11.74 -3.55 -7.92
C LEU A 6 10.63 -2.90 -8.74
N SER A 7 9.39 -2.86 -8.23
CA SER A 7 8.30 -2.13 -8.90
C SER A 7 8.59 -0.64 -9.01
N LEU A 8 9.14 -0.01 -7.96
CA LEU A 8 9.46 1.41 -8.00
C LEU A 8 10.61 1.71 -8.97
N LEU A 9 11.63 0.86 -9.02
CA LEU A 9 12.74 0.98 -9.96
C LEU A 9 12.25 0.88 -11.40
N ALA A 10 11.41 -0.10 -11.72
CA ALA A 10 10.88 -0.22 -13.07
C ALA A 10 9.91 0.95 -13.39
N ALA A 11 9.13 1.45 -12.42
CA ALA A 11 8.32 2.65 -12.61
C ALA A 11 9.16 3.90 -12.87
N SER A 12 10.27 4.08 -12.16
CA SER A 12 11.16 5.23 -12.34
C SER A 12 11.92 5.17 -13.67
N LEU A 13 12.31 3.98 -14.14
CA LEU A 13 12.87 3.79 -15.48
C LEU A 13 11.85 4.10 -16.57
N LEU A 14 10.59 3.66 -16.42
CA LEU A 14 9.51 3.99 -17.34
C LEU A 14 9.28 5.51 -17.39
N TRP A 15 9.23 6.17 -16.23
CA TRP A 15 9.14 7.62 -16.14
C TRP A 15 10.32 8.32 -16.82
N PHE A 16 11.55 7.87 -16.56
CA PHE A 16 12.76 8.45 -17.14
C PHE A 16 12.79 8.33 -18.67
N ALA A 17 12.47 7.14 -19.20
CA ALA A 17 12.39 6.93 -20.63
C ALA A 17 11.30 7.81 -21.26
N TRP A 18 10.12 7.87 -20.63
CA TRP A 18 9.01 8.69 -21.11
C TRP A 18 9.35 10.19 -21.12
N ALA A 19 9.91 10.72 -20.04
CA ALA A 19 10.30 12.12 -19.92
C ALA A 19 11.38 12.48 -20.96
N ARG A 20 12.38 11.61 -21.16
CA ARG A 20 13.47 11.84 -22.12
C ARG A 20 13.02 11.75 -23.58
N LEU A 21 12.13 10.82 -23.90
CA LEU A 21 11.56 10.67 -25.25
C LEU A 21 10.51 11.74 -25.57
N GLY A 22 9.83 12.27 -24.54
CA GLY A 22 8.78 13.26 -24.70
C GLY A 22 9.27 14.66 -25.06
N GLY A 23 10.57 14.96 -24.94
CA GLY A 23 11.18 16.24 -25.33
C GLY A 23 10.55 17.48 -24.67
N ARG A 24 9.80 17.30 -23.57
CA ARG A 24 9.03 18.35 -22.88
C ARG A 24 9.83 18.89 -21.71
N GLU A 25 10.01 20.21 -21.67
CA GLU A 25 10.59 20.91 -20.53
C GLU A 25 9.67 20.83 -19.29
N ASP A 26 8.35 20.77 -19.48
CA ASP A 26 7.34 20.67 -18.41
C ASP A 26 6.72 19.27 -18.32
N ALA A 27 7.29 18.42 -17.47
CA ALA A 27 6.80 17.05 -17.23
C ALA A 27 5.62 16.95 -16.24
N ALA A 28 5.26 18.04 -15.55
CA ALA A 28 4.24 18.05 -14.49
C ALA A 28 2.87 17.47 -14.89
N PRO A 29 2.32 17.73 -16.10
CA PRO A 29 1.01 17.18 -16.52
C PRO A 29 0.99 15.64 -16.65
N LEU A 30 2.16 14.99 -16.72
CA LEU A 30 2.28 13.55 -16.91
C LEU A 30 2.37 12.78 -15.58
N LEU A 31 2.56 13.49 -14.45
CA LEU A 31 2.72 12.89 -13.13
C LEU A 31 1.56 11.98 -12.71
N PRO A 32 0.27 12.32 -12.96
CA PRO A 32 -0.82 11.41 -12.62
C PRO A 32 -0.75 10.08 -13.37
N GLY A 33 -0.38 10.11 -14.66
CA GLY A 33 -0.21 8.91 -15.47
C GLY A 33 0.98 8.07 -15.00
N ALA A 34 2.09 8.71 -14.63
CA ALA A 34 3.27 8.04 -14.09
C ALA A 34 3.00 7.39 -12.73
N ALA A 35 2.29 8.10 -11.84
CA ALA A 35 1.85 7.55 -10.56
C ALA A 35 0.91 6.36 -10.74
N ALA A 36 -0.05 6.45 -11.68
CA ALA A 36 -0.92 5.32 -12.01
C ALA A 36 -0.13 4.11 -12.53
N ALA A 37 0.86 4.33 -13.42
CA ALA A 37 1.74 3.26 -13.89
C ALA A 37 2.55 2.62 -12.76
N ALA A 38 3.07 3.44 -11.83
CA ALA A 38 3.78 2.96 -10.65
C ALA A 38 2.87 2.10 -9.75
N VAL A 39 1.63 2.53 -9.51
CA VAL A 39 0.62 1.76 -8.75
C VAL A 39 0.35 0.41 -9.41
N LEU A 40 0.09 0.39 -10.72
CA LEU A 40 -0.17 -0.86 -11.43
C LEU A 40 1.02 -1.83 -11.38
N LEU A 41 2.23 -1.31 -11.48
CA LEU A 41 3.45 -2.11 -11.37
C LEU A 41 3.68 -2.64 -9.95
N GLN A 42 3.34 -1.87 -8.91
CA GLN A 42 3.33 -2.35 -7.53
C GLN A 42 2.34 -3.50 -7.33
N GLU A 43 1.13 -3.41 -7.91
CA GLU A 43 0.14 -4.49 -7.85
C GLU A 43 0.59 -5.74 -8.63
N LEU A 44 1.25 -5.56 -9.78
CA LEU A 44 1.84 -6.67 -10.53
C LEU A 44 2.95 -7.37 -9.72
N CYS A 45 3.83 -6.61 -9.06
CA CYS A 45 4.85 -7.17 -8.19
C CYS A 45 4.25 -7.84 -6.94
N ARG A 46 3.11 -7.35 -6.41
CA ARG A 46 2.37 -8.04 -5.36
C ARG A 46 1.83 -9.38 -5.83
N PHE A 47 1.30 -9.45 -7.05
CA PHE A 47 0.88 -10.71 -7.66
C PHE A 47 2.05 -11.69 -7.83
N ALA A 48 3.18 -11.21 -8.34
CA ALA A 48 4.39 -12.03 -8.45
C ALA A 48 4.86 -12.56 -7.08
N CYS A 49 4.82 -11.72 -6.05
CA CYS A 49 5.14 -12.11 -4.68
C CYS A 49 4.17 -13.18 -4.16
N PHE A 50 2.86 -13.05 -4.38
CA PHE A 50 1.87 -14.07 -4.05
C PHE A 50 2.21 -15.42 -4.70
N GLN A 51 2.50 -15.44 -6.00
CA GLN A 51 2.81 -16.68 -6.73
C GLN A 51 4.08 -17.34 -6.21
N LEU A 52 5.11 -16.55 -5.91
CA LEU A 52 6.36 -17.06 -5.34
C LEU A 52 6.15 -17.63 -3.94
N LEU A 53 5.43 -16.92 -3.07
CA LEU A 53 5.12 -17.39 -1.72
C LEU A 53 4.28 -18.68 -1.76
N LYS A 54 3.30 -18.76 -2.66
CA LYS A 54 2.49 -19.97 -2.85
C LYS A 54 3.32 -21.16 -3.37
N LYS A 55 4.28 -20.90 -4.25
CA LYS A 55 5.21 -21.94 -4.74
C LYS A 55 6.17 -22.39 -3.63
N ALA A 56 6.70 -21.46 -2.85
CA ALA A 56 7.57 -21.75 -1.71
C ALA A 56 6.82 -22.57 -0.65
N ASP A 57 5.59 -22.18 -0.31
CA ASP A 57 4.74 -22.88 0.65
C ASP A 57 4.49 -24.34 0.26
N LYS A 58 4.13 -24.60 -1.00
CA LYS A 58 3.98 -25.96 -1.52
C LYS A 58 5.28 -26.76 -1.45
N GLY A 59 6.41 -26.16 -1.82
CA GLY A 59 7.72 -26.81 -1.76
C GLY A 59 8.12 -27.16 -0.33
N LEU A 60 7.89 -26.25 0.62
CA LEU A 60 8.17 -26.48 2.04
C LEU A 60 7.25 -27.56 2.63
N ALA A 61 5.96 -27.56 2.28
CA ALA A 61 5.02 -28.59 2.72
C ALA A 61 5.42 -29.98 2.23
N THR A 62 5.93 -30.12 0.99
CA THR A 62 6.39 -31.41 0.46
C THR A 62 7.68 -31.92 1.10
N LEU A 63 8.52 -31.02 1.64
CA LEU A 63 9.77 -31.39 2.31
C LEU A 63 9.59 -31.58 3.82
N SER A 64 8.46 -31.13 4.38
CA SER A 64 8.11 -31.29 5.78
C SER A 64 7.68 -32.72 6.07
N GLY A 65 8.28 -33.36 7.08
CA GLY A 65 7.97 -34.74 7.47
C GLY A 65 6.50 -34.97 7.83
N ASP A 66 5.80 -33.90 8.25
CA ASP A 66 4.38 -33.93 8.63
C ASP A 66 3.44 -33.47 7.49
N GLY A 67 3.97 -33.10 6.32
CA GLY A 67 3.19 -32.59 5.18
C GLY A 67 2.49 -31.24 5.43
N ARG A 68 2.75 -30.59 6.56
CA ARG A 68 2.14 -29.32 6.97
C ARG A 68 3.06 -28.15 6.63
N SER A 69 2.47 -27.10 6.05
CA SER A 69 3.12 -25.81 5.86
C SER A 69 3.49 -25.17 7.19
N PRO A 70 4.69 -24.57 7.31
CA PRO A 70 5.12 -23.89 8.54
C PRO A 70 4.39 -22.56 8.79
N ILE A 71 3.83 -21.94 7.75
CA ILE A 71 3.17 -20.62 7.83
C ILE A 71 1.85 -20.66 7.06
N SER A 72 0.79 -20.06 7.63
CA SER A 72 -0.49 -19.97 6.93
C SER A 72 -0.48 -18.90 5.83
N LEU A 73 -1.26 -19.11 4.77
CA LEU A 73 -1.44 -18.11 3.70
C LEU A 73 -1.88 -16.74 4.21
N ARG A 74 -2.70 -16.71 5.27
CA ARG A 74 -3.17 -15.47 5.91
C ARG A 74 -2.03 -14.69 6.57
N GLN A 75 -1.11 -15.37 7.26
CA GLN A 75 0.08 -14.73 7.84
C GLN A 75 1.02 -14.22 6.75
N MET A 76 1.23 -15.00 5.68
CA MET A 76 2.03 -14.56 4.53
C MET A 76 1.44 -13.30 3.88
N ALA A 77 0.12 -13.27 3.70
CA ALA A 77 -0.60 -12.12 3.14
C ALA A 77 -0.42 -10.86 4.01
N TYR A 78 -0.62 -10.98 5.32
CA TYR A 78 -0.45 -9.89 6.27
C TYR A 78 0.98 -9.34 6.27
N VAL A 79 1.98 -10.22 6.40
CA VAL A 79 3.40 -9.83 6.44
C VAL A 79 3.83 -9.22 5.10
N SER A 80 3.37 -9.78 3.98
CA SER A 80 3.65 -9.23 2.65
C SER A 80 3.06 -7.83 2.48
N GLY A 81 1.79 -7.63 2.83
CA GLY A 81 1.13 -6.32 2.82
C GLY A 81 1.84 -5.29 3.70
N LEU A 82 2.13 -5.66 4.96
CA LEU A 82 2.88 -4.80 5.89
C LEU A 82 4.26 -4.44 5.34
N SER A 83 4.95 -5.41 4.73
CA SER A 83 6.28 -5.20 4.12
C SER A 83 6.26 -4.30 2.89
N PHE A 84 5.13 -4.19 2.19
CA PHE A 84 4.92 -3.20 1.14
C PHE A 84 4.60 -1.83 1.75
N GLY A 85 3.77 -1.80 2.79
CA GLY A 85 3.40 -0.58 3.52
C GLY A 85 4.61 0.12 4.13
N ILE A 86 5.43 -0.59 4.90
CA ILE A 86 6.60 -0.02 5.59
C ILE A 86 7.58 0.61 4.59
N VAL A 87 7.97 -0.12 3.54
CA VAL A 87 8.95 0.40 2.57
C VAL A 87 8.39 1.59 1.77
N SER A 88 7.10 1.54 1.41
CA SER A 88 6.40 2.65 0.77
C SER A 88 6.36 3.89 1.67
N GLY A 89 6.04 3.68 2.95
CA GLY A 89 6.00 4.74 3.94
C GLY A 89 7.37 5.37 4.19
N VAL A 90 8.43 4.56 4.30
CA VAL A 90 9.81 5.05 4.42
C VAL A 90 10.17 5.95 3.23
N PHE A 91 9.90 5.51 2.00
CA PHE A 91 10.14 6.31 0.81
C PHE A 91 9.32 7.61 0.78
N SER A 92 8.13 7.60 1.38
CA SER A 92 7.24 8.76 1.40
C SER A 92 7.63 9.81 2.45
N ILE A 93 8.19 9.40 3.59
CA ILE A 93 8.34 10.28 4.76
C ILE A 93 9.78 10.54 5.18
N VAL A 94 10.77 9.71 4.82
CA VAL A 94 12.10 9.78 5.47
C VAL A 94 12.80 11.13 5.29
N ASN A 95 12.71 11.72 4.09
CA ASN A 95 13.30 13.02 3.82
C ASN A 95 12.53 14.14 4.52
N VAL A 96 11.20 14.10 4.45
CA VAL A 96 10.30 15.04 5.15
C VAL A 96 10.52 15.01 6.67
N LEU A 97 10.75 13.82 7.21
CA LEU A 97 11.02 13.61 8.63
C LEU A 97 12.38 14.21 9.02
N ALA A 98 13.40 14.05 8.18
CA ALA A 98 14.70 14.70 8.40
C ALA A 98 14.57 16.22 8.43
N ASP A 99 13.80 16.81 7.51
CA ASP A 99 13.57 18.26 7.45
C ASP A 99 12.79 18.78 8.68
N SER A 100 11.92 17.94 9.26
CA SER A 100 11.13 18.31 10.45
C SER A 100 11.92 18.38 11.75
N ALA A 101 13.18 17.92 11.77
CA ALA A 101 14.03 17.96 12.96
C ALA A 101 14.57 19.37 13.27
N GLY A 102 14.51 20.29 12.30
CA GLY A 102 14.88 21.69 12.50
C GLY A 102 13.86 22.45 13.36
N PRO A 103 14.24 23.63 13.90
CA PRO A 103 13.34 24.46 14.70
C PRO A 103 12.24 25.16 13.88
N GLY A 104 12.30 25.09 12.55
CA GLY A 104 11.35 25.73 11.64
C GLY A 104 10.21 24.80 11.21
N THR A 105 9.07 25.40 10.85
CA THR A 105 7.97 24.70 10.17
C THR A 105 7.83 25.20 8.73
N VAL A 106 7.12 24.43 7.90
CA VAL A 106 6.77 24.81 6.53
C VAL A 106 5.83 26.02 6.56
N GLY A 107 5.97 26.94 5.60
CA GLY A 107 5.01 28.04 5.42
C GLY A 107 5.59 29.43 5.12
N ILE A 108 6.92 29.59 5.04
CA ILE A 108 7.53 30.89 4.70
C ILE A 108 7.07 31.44 3.33
N HIS A 109 6.69 30.56 2.40
CA HIS A 109 6.15 30.90 1.07
C HIS A 109 4.62 30.76 0.98
N GLY A 110 3.90 30.71 2.11
CA GLY A 110 2.44 30.60 2.14
C GLY A 110 1.90 29.16 2.12
N ASP A 111 2.77 28.15 2.22
CA ASP A 111 2.37 26.75 2.41
C ASP A 111 1.79 26.51 3.81
N SER A 112 1.10 25.37 3.98
CA SER A 112 0.47 25.03 5.26
C SER A 112 1.50 24.65 6.34
N PRO A 113 1.39 25.20 7.57
CA PRO A 113 2.22 24.77 8.70
C PRO A 113 1.91 23.34 9.17
N TYR A 114 0.81 22.75 8.70
CA TYR A 114 0.42 21.37 9.00
C TYR A 114 1.05 20.34 8.05
N TYR A 115 1.98 20.74 7.18
CA TYR A 115 2.60 19.85 6.18
C TYR A 115 3.21 18.58 6.80
N PHE A 116 4.00 18.70 7.87
CA PHE A 116 4.67 17.56 8.51
C PHE A 116 3.66 16.59 9.12
N ILE A 117 2.70 17.09 9.90
CA ILE A 117 1.70 16.22 10.56
C ILE A 117 0.77 15.56 9.54
N THR A 118 0.39 16.29 8.49
CA THR A 118 -0.40 15.74 7.37
C THR A 118 0.36 14.63 6.67
N SER A 119 1.66 14.83 6.40
CA SER A 119 2.51 13.82 5.76
C SER A 119 2.65 12.57 6.63
N ALA A 120 2.78 12.73 7.96
CA ALA A 120 2.83 11.61 8.89
C ALA A 120 1.53 10.78 8.90
N PHE A 121 0.37 11.44 9.00
CA PHE A 121 -0.93 10.75 8.96
C PHE A 121 -1.23 10.11 7.61
N LEU A 122 -0.87 10.78 6.51
CA LEU A 122 -0.99 10.20 5.17
C LEU A 122 -0.12 8.94 5.04
N THR A 123 1.13 8.99 5.51
CA THR A 123 2.05 7.85 5.49
C THR A 123 1.50 6.68 6.31
N MET A 124 0.99 6.95 7.51
CA MET A 124 0.33 5.95 8.35
C MET A 124 -0.84 5.28 7.62
N ALA A 125 -1.71 6.08 6.99
CA ALA A 125 -2.84 5.57 6.23
C ALA A 125 -2.40 4.68 5.06
N LEU A 126 -1.35 5.05 4.33
CA LEU A 126 -0.78 4.24 3.24
C LEU A 126 -0.16 2.92 3.73
N VAL A 127 0.54 2.94 4.87
CA VAL A 127 1.10 1.72 5.49
C VAL A 127 -0.03 0.75 5.87
N LEU A 128 -1.10 1.27 6.50
CA LEU A 128 -2.27 0.47 6.87
C LEU A 128 -2.99 -0.06 5.63
N LEU A 129 -3.22 0.79 4.62
CA LEU A 129 -3.86 0.38 3.36
C LEU A 129 -3.08 -0.73 2.66
N HIS A 130 -1.75 -0.63 2.53
CA HIS A 130 -0.94 -1.72 1.97
C HIS A 130 -1.07 -3.03 2.75
N THR A 131 -1.16 -2.94 4.08
CA THR A 131 -1.38 -4.10 4.94
C THR A 131 -2.73 -4.75 4.65
N PHE A 132 -3.81 -3.96 4.61
CA PHE A 132 -5.16 -4.44 4.34
C PHE A 132 -5.32 -4.96 2.91
N TRP A 133 -4.79 -4.25 1.92
CA TRP A 133 -4.74 -4.68 0.53
C TRP A 133 -3.99 -6.00 0.39
N GLY A 134 -2.88 -6.21 1.10
CA GLY A 134 -2.18 -7.50 1.10
C GLY A 134 -3.08 -8.67 1.51
N VAL A 135 -3.83 -8.51 2.61
CA VAL A 135 -4.79 -9.52 3.10
C VAL A 135 -5.89 -9.79 2.08
N ILE A 136 -6.53 -8.74 1.56
CA ILE A 136 -7.65 -8.85 0.61
C ILE A 136 -7.16 -9.44 -0.72
N PHE A 137 -6.02 -8.99 -1.21
CA PHE A 137 -5.44 -9.42 -2.48
C PHE A 137 -5.12 -10.90 -2.49
N PHE A 138 -4.45 -11.41 -1.44
CA PHE A 138 -4.09 -12.82 -1.34
C PHE A 138 -5.33 -13.72 -1.24
N ASP A 139 -6.34 -13.34 -0.43
CA ASP A 139 -7.60 -14.10 -0.37
C ASP A 139 -8.35 -14.06 -1.71
N ALA A 140 -8.37 -12.92 -2.39
CA ALA A 140 -9.00 -12.77 -3.70
C ALA A 140 -8.31 -13.63 -4.77
N CYS A 141 -6.98 -13.69 -4.77
CA CYS A 141 -6.22 -14.60 -5.63
C CYS A 141 -6.52 -16.08 -5.30
N GLU A 142 -6.56 -16.44 -4.02
CA GLU A 142 -6.81 -17.83 -3.61
C GLU A 142 -8.21 -18.30 -4.00
N ARG A 143 -9.22 -17.46 -3.78
CA ARG A 143 -10.63 -17.76 -4.09
C ARG A 143 -11.03 -17.42 -5.52
N ARG A 144 -10.09 -16.96 -6.36
CA ARG A 144 -10.33 -16.47 -7.74
C ARG A 144 -11.46 -15.43 -7.83
N ARG A 145 -11.54 -14.52 -6.85
CA ARG A 145 -12.57 -13.46 -6.78
C ARG A 145 -12.06 -12.17 -7.42
N ALA A 146 -12.41 -11.95 -8.67
CA ALA A 146 -12.01 -10.75 -9.42
C ALA A 146 -12.44 -9.43 -8.74
N GLY A 147 -13.60 -9.42 -8.06
CA GLY A 147 -14.08 -8.24 -7.34
C GLY A 147 -13.13 -7.75 -6.24
N GLY A 148 -12.50 -8.66 -5.49
CA GLY A 148 -11.53 -8.29 -4.46
C GLY A 148 -10.25 -7.70 -5.04
N LEU A 149 -9.80 -8.22 -6.18
CA LEU A 149 -8.64 -7.68 -6.91
C LEU A 149 -8.95 -6.29 -7.47
N GLY A 150 -10.11 -6.12 -8.11
CA GLY A 150 -10.57 -4.83 -8.62
C GLY A 150 -10.67 -3.77 -7.52
N LEU A 151 -11.18 -4.14 -6.34
CA LEU A 151 -11.25 -3.26 -5.18
C LEU A 151 -9.85 -2.83 -4.70
N VAL A 152 -8.89 -3.76 -4.62
CA VAL A 152 -7.52 -3.43 -4.19
C VAL A 152 -6.84 -2.49 -5.19
N VAL A 153 -6.86 -2.82 -6.49
CA VAL A 153 -6.21 -2.01 -7.52
C VAL A 153 -6.90 -0.64 -7.65
N GLY A 154 -8.23 -0.62 -7.70
CA GLY A 154 -9.02 0.61 -7.77
C GLY A 154 -8.88 1.47 -6.52
N GLY A 155 -8.86 0.86 -5.34
CA GLY A 155 -8.62 1.56 -4.07
C GLY A 155 -7.22 2.15 -3.99
N HIS A 156 -6.20 1.46 -4.50
CA HIS A 156 -4.84 1.99 -4.55
C HIS A 156 -4.73 3.17 -5.52
N LEU A 157 -5.29 3.06 -6.73
CA LEU A 157 -5.37 4.17 -7.68
C LEU A 157 -6.13 5.37 -7.11
N LEU A 158 -7.25 5.13 -6.40
CA LEU A 158 -8.02 6.17 -5.74
C LEU A 158 -7.20 6.86 -4.65
N ALA A 159 -6.53 6.11 -3.78
CA ALA A 159 -5.68 6.68 -2.73
C ALA A 159 -4.59 7.58 -3.31
N SER A 160 -3.88 7.10 -4.35
CA SER A 160 -2.87 7.90 -5.06
C SER A 160 -3.49 9.10 -5.77
N GLY A 161 -4.67 8.96 -6.37
CA GLY A 161 -5.42 10.06 -7.00
C GLY A 161 -5.78 11.16 -6.01
N LEU A 162 -6.27 10.78 -4.83
CA LEU A 162 -6.63 11.71 -3.75
C LEU A 162 -5.41 12.52 -3.28
N THR A 163 -4.21 11.95 -3.27
CA THR A 163 -3.00 12.70 -2.90
C THR A 163 -2.66 13.86 -3.85
N PHE A 164 -3.11 13.83 -5.11
CA PHE A 164 -2.95 14.95 -6.04
C PHE A 164 -3.86 16.15 -5.71
N LEU A 165 -4.82 16.00 -4.80
CA LEU A 165 -5.66 17.11 -4.34
C LEU A 165 -4.97 17.97 -3.28
N ASN A 166 -3.82 17.52 -2.74
CA ASN A 166 -2.97 18.35 -1.90
C ASN A 166 -2.59 19.64 -2.65
N PRO A 167 -2.66 20.82 -2.01
CA PRO A 167 -2.70 21.06 -0.56
C PRO A 167 -4.12 21.11 0.07
N ARG A 168 -5.19 20.80 -0.67
CA ARG A 168 -6.56 20.74 -0.11
C ARG A 168 -6.74 19.48 0.74
N TYR A 169 -6.19 19.51 1.95
CA TYR A 169 -6.11 18.34 2.84
C TYR A 169 -7.47 17.74 3.20
N GLU A 170 -8.52 18.55 3.33
CA GLU A 170 -9.88 18.06 3.59
C GLU A 170 -10.39 17.13 2.47
N ALA A 171 -10.07 17.46 1.22
CA ALA A 171 -10.47 16.68 0.04
C ALA A 171 -9.54 15.49 -0.23
N SER A 172 -8.39 15.42 0.44
CA SER A 172 -7.37 14.37 0.27
C SER A 172 -7.34 13.43 1.47
N LEU A 173 -6.92 13.93 2.63
CA LEU A 173 -6.67 13.14 3.84
C LEU A 173 -7.95 12.52 4.40
N GLY A 174 -9.05 13.29 4.46
CA GLY A 174 -10.34 12.81 4.97
C GLY A 174 -10.85 11.58 4.21
N PRO A 175 -11.01 11.66 2.88
CA PRO A 175 -11.37 10.52 2.05
C PRO A 175 -10.39 9.34 2.13
N ILE A 176 -9.08 9.59 2.24
CA ILE A 176 -8.08 8.52 2.41
C ILE A 176 -8.31 7.76 3.72
N PHE A 177 -8.58 8.43 4.84
CA PHE A 177 -8.88 7.74 6.11
C PHE A 177 -10.19 6.96 6.06
N ILE A 178 -11.22 7.47 5.39
CA ILE A 178 -12.48 6.74 5.16
C ILE A 178 -12.18 5.45 4.37
N LEU A 179 -11.38 5.54 3.31
CA LEU A 179 -10.93 4.40 2.53
C LEU A 179 -10.12 3.41 3.39
N THR A 180 -9.21 3.90 4.23
CA THR A 180 -8.41 3.07 5.15
C THR A 180 -9.30 2.30 6.12
N LEU A 181 -10.26 2.96 6.77
CA LEU A 181 -11.18 2.32 7.71
C LEU A 181 -12.08 1.29 7.00
N GLY A 182 -12.67 1.65 5.86
CA GLY A 182 -13.50 0.73 5.07
C GLY A 182 -12.73 -0.50 4.60
N THR A 183 -11.51 -0.31 4.11
CA THR A 183 -10.63 -1.40 3.68
C THR A 183 -10.18 -2.26 4.88
N GLY A 184 -9.93 -1.65 6.04
CA GLY A 184 -9.59 -2.36 7.27
C GLY A 184 -10.72 -3.26 7.77
N LEU A 185 -11.96 -2.76 7.77
CA LEU A 185 -13.15 -3.55 8.10
C LEU A 185 -13.32 -4.73 7.14
N TRP A 186 -13.10 -4.50 5.84
CA TRP A 186 -13.14 -5.56 4.85
C TRP A 186 -12.05 -6.61 5.10
N ALA A 187 -10.80 -6.18 5.31
CA ALA A 187 -9.69 -7.08 5.59
C ALA A 187 -9.91 -7.92 6.86
N PHE A 188 -10.50 -7.32 7.90
CA PHE A 188 -10.90 -8.05 9.11
C PHE A 188 -11.92 -9.16 8.81
N GLY A 189 -12.96 -8.86 8.02
CA GLY A 189 -13.92 -9.85 7.56
C GLY A 189 -13.28 -10.95 6.71
N THR A 190 -12.39 -10.58 5.78
CA THR A 190 -11.63 -11.52 4.95
C THR A 190 -10.74 -12.46 5.78
N ALA A 191 -10.16 -11.97 6.87
CA ALA A 191 -9.33 -12.78 7.77
C ALA A 191 -10.15 -13.75 8.66
N GLY A 192 -11.48 -13.65 8.65
CA GLY A 192 -12.41 -14.46 9.44
C GLY A 192 -12.94 -13.76 10.70
N GLY A 193 -12.73 -12.46 10.83
CA GLY A 193 -13.26 -11.65 11.92
C GLY A 193 -14.76 -11.37 11.77
N SER A 194 -15.44 -11.21 12.90
CA SER A 194 -16.84 -10.78 12.98
C SER A 194 -17.10 -10.07 14.30
N PHE A 195 -18.24 -9.38 14.42
CA PHE A 195 -18.66 -8.74 15.67
C PHE A 195 -18.72 -9.73 16.85
N ARG A 196 -19.10 -10.99 16.58
CA ARG A 196 -19.10 -12.07 17.59
C ARG A 196 -17.69 -12.38 18.09
N ASN A 197 -16.67 -12.30 17.23
CA ASN A 197 -15.28 -12.50 17.63
C ASN A 197 -14.80 -11.38 18.55
N VAL A 198 -15.17 -10.13 18.24
CA VAL A 198 -14.84 -8.96 19.07
C VAL A 198 -15.51 -9.09 20.44
N LEU A 199 -16.79 -9.43 20.48
CA LEU A 199 -17.52 -9.60 21.73
C LEU A 199 -16.93 -10.72 22.60
N LYS A 200 -16.52 -11.85 21.98
CA LYS A 200 -15.81 -12.94 22.69
C LYS A 200 -14.47 -12.48 23.26
N CYS A 201 -13.68 -11.74 22.49
CA CYS A 201 -12.40 -11.19 22.94
C CYS A 201 -12.58 -10.27 24.16
N LEU A 202 -13.59 -9.38 24.12
CA LEU A 202 -13.92 -8.48 25.22
C LEU A 202 -14.49 -9.21 26.45
N SER A 203 -15.13 -10.37 26.24
CA SER A 203 -15.71 -11.15 27.32
C SER A 203 -14.67 -11.98 28.09
N CYS A 204 -13.40 -11.99 27.67
CA CYS A 204 -12.30 -12.78 28.26
C CYS A 204 -12.70 -14.24 28.62
N LYS A 205 -13.58 -14.83 27.80
CA LYS A 205 -13.98 -16.24 27.83
C LYS A 205 -13.58 -16.90 26.52
#